data_AF-A0A4Q0IJH1-F1
#
_entry.id   AF-A0A4Q0IJH1-F1
#
_cell.length_a   1.000
_cell.length_b   1.000
_cell.length_c   1.000
_cell.angle_alpha   90.00
_cell.angle_beta   90.00
_cell.angle_gamma   90.00
#
_symmetry.space_group_name_H-M   'P 1'
#
loop_
_entity.id
_entity.type
_entity.pdbx_description
1 polymer ?
#
loop_
_entity_poly.entity_id
_entity_poly.type
_entity_poly.pdbx_seq_one_letter_code
_entity_poly.pdbx_strand_id
1 'polypeptide(L)'
;MNRKIVLVLIAIMLLHLPLLSQSSNGNSKNAVAILLKDPTRNNNRPKAPSKQFIECWYGDGELSFDFTIPEGMCNLNVTDGKSGFVYNYVFDSSEHAEVYVGNLEHADITITTALGHTYIGEILVD
;
A
#
# COMPACT_ATOMS: atom_id res chain seq x y z
N MET A 1 -36.15 -13.88 -22.86
CA MET A 1 -34.77 -13.43 -22.59
C MET A 1 -33.92 -13.75 -23.81
N ASN A 2 -33.42 -12.73 -24.51
CA ASN A 2 -32.78 -12.93 -25.81
C ASN A 2 -31.41 -13.58 -25.61
N ARG A 3 -31.17 -14.72 -26.26
CA ARG A 3 -29.91 -15.50 -26.18
C ARG A 3 -28.66 -14.66 -26.49
N LYS A 4 -28.82 -13.62 -27.32
CA LYS A 4 -27.79 -12.62 -27.64
C LYS A 4 -27.43 -11.72 -26.46
N ILE A 5 -28.39 -11.38 -25.59
CA ILE A 5 -28.18 -10.52 -24.41
C ILE A 5 -27.42 -11.29 -23.32
N VAL A 6 -27.69 -12.59 -23.16
CA VAL A 6 -26.98 -13.43 -22.18
C VAL A 6 -25.50 -13.58 -22.53
N LEU A 7 -25.17 -13.68 -23.82
CA LEU A 7 -23.77 -13.79 -24.28
C LEU A 7 -22.95 -12.50 -24.05
N VAL A 8 -23.59 -11.33 -24.14
CA VAL A 8 -22.91 -10.03 -23.88
C VAL A 8 -22.58 -9.86 -22.39
N LEU A 9 -23.44 -10.33 -21.49
CA LEU A 9 -23.20 -10.21 -20.04
C LEU A 9 -22.06 -11.12 -19.54
N ILE A 10 -21.85 -12.28 -20.17
CA ILE A 10 -20.77 -13.20 -19.81
C ILE A 10 -19.40 -12.65 -20.29
N ALA A 11 -19.36 -11.91 -21.40
CA ALA A 11 -18.12 -11.31 -21.90
C ALA A 11 -17.61 -10.16 -21.03
N ILE A 12 -18.49 -9.43 -20.33
CA ILE A 12 -18.13 -8.31 -19.45
C ILE A 12 -17.56 -8.81 -18.11
N MET A 13 -17.97 -10.00 -17.65
CA MET A 13 -17.46 -10.66 -16.42
C MET A 13 -16.06 -11.29 -16.57
N LEU A 14 -15.47 -11.29 -17.78
CA LEU A 14 -14.14 -11.86 -18.03
C LEU A 14 -13.04 -10.79 -18.15
N LEU A 15 -13.39 -9.51 -17.96
CA LEU A 15 -12.48 -8.38 -18.18
C LEU A 15 -11.85 -7.79 -16.90
N HIS A 16 -12.06 -8.40 -15.74
CA HIS A 16 -11.32 -8.06 -14.52
C HIS A 16 -10.22 -9.09 -14.27
N LEU A 17 -9.18 -9.05 -15.11
CA LEU A 17 -7.88 -9.62 -14.76
C LEU A 17 -7.26 -8.70 -13.70
N PRO A 18 -6.83 -9.22 -12.53
CA PRO A 18 -5.92 -8.46 -11.69
C PRO A 18 -4.61 -8.29 -12.46
N LEU A 19 -4.20 -7.03 -12.63
CA LEU A 19 -2.89 -6.69 -13.17
C LEU A 19 -1.85 -7.36 -12.27
N LEU A 20 -1.02 -8.26 -12.81
CA LEU A 20 0.17 -8.70 -12.11
C LEU A 20 1.08 -7.47 -11.94
N SER A 21 1.30 -7.04 -10.70
CA SER A 21 2.35 -6.07 -10.38
C SER A 21 3.68 -6.63 -10.87
N GLN A 22 4.32 -5.91 -11.80
CA GLN A 22 5.69 -6.20 -12.21
C GLN A 22 6.60 -5.68 -11.10
N SER A 23 7.22 -6.58 -10.34
CA SER A 23 8.31 -6.18 -9.44
C SER A 23 9.45 -5.64 -10.28
N SER A 24 9.69 -4.34 -10.16
CA SER A 24 10.81 -3.67 -10.77
C SER A 24 11.89 -3.54 -9.69
N ASN A 25 12.87 -4.44 -9.74
CA ASN A 25 14.06 -4.35 -8.89
C ASN A 25 14.98 -3.23 -9.43
N GLY A 26 14.50 -1.99 -9.32
CA GLY A 26 15.21 -0.77 -9.62
C GLY A 26 15.83 -0.24 -8.35
N ASN A 27 17.15 -0.31 -8.24
CA ASN A 27 17.89 0.40 -7.19
C ASN A 27 17.76 1.90 -7.45
N SER A 28 16.64 2.49 -7.03
CA SER A 28 16.29 3.89 -7.23
C SER A 28 17.24 4.75 -6.41
N LYS A 29 18.00 5.59 -7.10
CA LYS A 29 18.99 6.48 -6.46
C LYS A 29 18.36 7.59 -5.61
N ASN A 30 17.03 7.66 -5.52
CA ASN A 30 16.27 8.69 -4.80
C ASN A 30 15.17 8.14 -3.86
N ALA A 31 15.22 6.86 -3.49
CA ALA A 31 14.22 6.31 -2.58
C ALA A 31 14.33 6.93 -1.17
N VAL A 32 13.23 7.49 -0.67
CA VAL A 32 13.10 8.07 0.68
C VAL A 32 12.49 7.02 1.60
N ALA A 33 13.16 6.74 2.72
CA ALA A 33 12.61 5.84 3.74
C ALA A 33 11.48 6.53 4.52
N ILE A 34 10.33 5.87 4.62
CA ILE A 34 9.15 6.37 5.33
C ILE A 34 9.03 5.67 6.68
N LEU A 35 8.95 6.48 7.74
CA LEU A 35 8.75 5.95 9.08
C LEU A 35 7.26 5.67 9.32
N LEU A 36 6.90 4.38 9.35
CA LEU A 36 5.56 3.93 9.73
C LEU A 36 5.41 3.85 11.26
N LYS A 37 4.29 4.39 11.76
CA LYS A 37 3.94 4.43 13.19
C LYS A 37 2.59 3.79 13.42
N ASP A 38 2.46 3.03 14.50
CA ASP A 38 1.17 2.56 15.02
C ASP A 38 0.55 3.67 15.89
N PRO A 39 -0.61 4.25 15.51
CA PRO A 39 -1.21 5.36 16.23
C PRO A 39 -1.86 4.95 17.57
N THR A 40 -2.19 3.67 17.75
CA THR A 40 -2.82 3.16 18.98
C THR A 40 -1.80 2.98 20.11
N ARG A 41 -0.52 3.08 19.78
CA ARG A 41 0.56 2.77 20.68
C ARG A 41 0.93 3.94 21.59
N ASN A 42 0.84 3.72 22.90
CA ASN A 42 1.37 4.61 23.92
C ASN A 42 2.88 4.39 24.12
N ASN A 43 3.67 5.47 24.12
CA ASN A 43 5.13 5.47 24.28
C ASN A 43 5.62 4.96 25.65
N ASN A 44 4.73 4.83 26.64
CA ASN A 44 5.09 4.42 28.01
C ASN A 44 5.17 2.89 28.21
N ARG A 45 4.89 2.07 27.20
CA ARG A 45 4.95 0.60 27.33
C ARG A 45 6.36 0.07 27.01
N PRO A 46 6.93 -0.84 27.83
CA PRO A 46 8.20 -1.49 27.55
C PRO A 46 8.21 -2.10 26.13
N LYS A 47 9.35 -1.98 25.43
CA LYS A 47 9.51 -2.52 24.08
C LYS A 47 9.47 -4.05 24.15
N ALA A 48 8.33 -4.64 23.77
CA ALA A 48 8.20 -6.09 23.61
C ALA A 48 9.04 -6.57 22.40
N PRO A 49 9.63 -7.78 22.48
CA PRO A 49 10.53 -8.32 21.45
C PRO A 49 9.83 -8.70 20.14
N SER A 50 8.53 -9.00 20.14
CA SER A 50 7.73 -9.29 18.93
C SER A 50 7.14 -8.02 18.31
N LYS A 51 7.94 -6.96 18.20
CA LYS A 51 7.45 -5.68 17.66
C LYS A 51 7.36 -5.78 16.14
N GLN A 52 6.19 -5.49 15.57
CA GLN A 52 6.07 -5.31 14.14
C GLN A 52 6.94 -4.15 13.66
N PHE A 53 7.70 -4.41 12.61
CA PHE A 53 8.49 -3.44 11.89
C PHE A 53 8.17 -3.59 10.40
N ILE A 54 7.86 -2.47 9.76
CA ILE A 54 7.53 -2.40 8.36
C ILE A 54 8.53 -1.45 7.74
N GLU A 55 9.36 -1.98 6.86
CA GLU A 55 10.23 -1.14 6.05
C GLU A 55 9.38 -0.58 4.90
N CYS A 56 9.48 0.73 4.69
CA CYS A 56 8.72 1.42 3.68
C CYS A 56 9.62 2.45 2.99
N TRP A 57 9.59 2.45 1.67
CA TRP A 57 10.35 3.40 0.87
C TRP A 57 9.46 3.96 -0.23
N TYR A 58 9.71 5.21 -0.58
CA TYR A 58 9.06 5.88 -1.69
C TYR A 58 10.11 6.38 -2.68
N GLY A 59 9.99 5.97 -3.94
CA GLY A 59 10.89 6.37 -5.01
C GLY A 59 10.28 6.09 -6.37
N ASP A 60 10.61 6.89 -7.38
CA ASP A 60 10.12 6.75 -8.76
C ASP A 60 8.59 6.60 -8.90
N GLY A 61 7.85 7.21 -7.96
CA GLY A 61 6.39 7.19 -7.91
C GLY A 61 5.80 5.90 -7.31
N GLU A 62 6.61 5.08 -6.64
CA GLU A 62 6.25 3.78 -6.08
C GLU A 62 6.51 3.73 -4.58
N LEU A 63 5.61 3.07 -3.85
CA LEU A 63 5.78 2.69 -2.46
C LEU A 63 6.15 1.20 -2.39
N SER A 64 7.29 0.90 -1.78
CA SER A 64 7.75 -0.45 -1.49
C SER A 64 7.53 -0.76 0.00
N PHE A 65 7.07 -1.97 0.32
CA PHE A 65 6.77 -2.41 1.68
C PHE A 65 7.35 -3.79 1.96
N ASP A 66 8.02 -3.92 3.12
CA ASP A 66 8.46 -5.21 3.68
C ASP A 66 8.01 -5.34 5.13
N PHE A 67 7.18 -6.33 5.42
CA PHE A 67 6.66 -6.60 6.76
C PHE A 67 7.53 -7.67 7.43
N THR A 68 8.03 -7.38 8.64
CA THR A 68 8.79 -8.38 9.41
C THR A 68 7.90 -9.55 9.86
N ILE A 69 6.65 -9.25 10.24
CA ILE A 69 5.61 -10.24 10.56
C ILE A 69 4.47 -10.02 9.55
N PRO A 70 4.14 -11.02 8.71
CA PRO A 70 2.98 -10.94 7.82
C PRO A 70 1.67 -10.74 8.58
N GLU A 71 0.82 -9.86 8.08
CA GLU A 71 -0.51 -9.55 8.64
C GLU A 71 -1.64 -9.77 7.63
N GLY A 72 -1.35 -10.43 6.51
CA GLY A 72 -2.27 -10.73 5.42
C GLY A 72 -2.56 -9.51 4.53
N MET A 73 -3.77 -9.45 4.00
CA MET A 73 -4.20 -8.38 3.10
C MET A 73 -4.21 -7.01 3.80
N CYS A 74 -3.62 -6.03 3.14
CA CYS A 74 -3.52 -4.65 3.58
C CYS A 74 -4.33 -3.74 2.66
N ASN A 75 -5.06 -2.79 3.25
CA ASN A 75 -5.65 -1.66 2.54
C ASN A 75 -4.78 -0.42 2.79
N LEU A 76 -4.25 0.16 1.71
CA LEU A 76 -3.42 1.36 1.72
C LEU A 76 -4.24 2.54 1.20
N ASN A 77 -4.37 3.56 2.05
CA ASN A 77 -4.88 4.87 1.67
C ASN A 77 -3.72 5.85 1.53
N VAL A 78 -3.67 6.56 0.41
CA VAL A 78 -2.71 7.64 0.14
C VAL A 78 -3.48 8.92 -0.12
N THR A 79 -3.28 9.92 0.73
CA THR A 79 -3.92 11.23 0.60
C THR A 79 -2.88 12.23 0.09
N ASP A 80 -3.03 12.69 -1.15
CA ASP A 80 -2.14 13.70 -1.73
C ASP A 80 -2.38 15.05 -1.04
N GLY A 81 -1.35 15.62 -0.42
CA GLY A 81 -1.41 16.88 0.31
C GLY A 81 -1.67 18.09 -0.58
N LYS A 82 -1.37 18.01 -1.89
CA LYS A 82 -1.57 19.10 -2.85
C LYS A 82 -2.99 19.19 -3.36
N SER A 83 -3.56 18.05 -3.75
CA SER A 83 -4.89 17.98 -4.36
C SER A 83 -6.00 17.60 -3.38
N GLY A 84 -5.65 16.95 -2.26
CA GLY A 84 -6.59 16.32 -1.33
C GLY A 84 -7.20 15.03 -1.86
N PHE A 85 -6.75 14.50 -3.01
CA PHE A 85 -7.26 13.25 -3.54
C PHE A 85 -6.79 12.06 -2.70
N VAL A 86 -7.71 11.11 -2.48
CA VAL A 86 -7.46 9.88 -1.75
C VAL A 86 -7.43 8.70 -2.72
N TYR A 87 -6.31 8.01 -2.78
CA TYR A 87 -6.11 6.80 -3.55
C TYR A 87 -6.14 5.60 -2.62
N ASN A 88 -6.79 4.51 -3.05
CA ASN A 88 -6.95 3.29 -2.28
C ASN A 88 -6.29 2.13 -3.04
N TYR A 89 -5.44 1.38 -2.38
CA TYR A 89 -4.72 0.24 -2.93
C TYR A 89 -4.82 -0.97 -2.01
N VAL A 90 -4.62 -2.16 -2.56
CA VAL A 90 -4.62 -3.41 -1.80
C VAL A 90 -3.36 -4.19 -2.15
N PHE A 91 -2.66 -4.68 -1.13
CA PHE A 91 -1.49 -5.54 -1.28
C PHE A 91 -1.48 -6.62 -0.20
N ASP A 92 -0.69 -7.69 -0.39
CA ASP A 92 -0.49 -8.73 0.62
C ASP A 92 0.82 -8.50 1.36
N SER A 93 0.80 -8.47 2.69
CA SER A 93 1.99 -8.27 3.52
C SER A 93 2.82 -9.54 3.73
N SER A 94 2.42 -10.68 3.16
CA SER A 94 3.22 -11.91 3.23
C SER A 94 4.49 -11.89 2.37
N GLU A 95 4.57 -11.01 1.38
CA GLU A 95 5.70 -10.88 0.47
C GLU A 95 6.08 -9.40 0.31
N HIS A 96 7.20 -9.11 -0.34
CA HIS A 96 7.54 -7.76 -0.76
C HIS A 96 6.44 -7.18 -1.66
N ALA A 97 5.98 -5.97 -1.35
CA ALA A 97 4.91 -5.32 -2.08
C ALA A 97 5.38 -3.98 -2.67
N GLU A 98 5.04 -3.78 -3.94
CA GLU A 98 5.33 -2.60 -4.74
C GLU A 98 4.00 -2.00 -5.23
N VAL A 99 3.74 -0.73 -4.89
CA VAL A 99 2.49 -0.03 -5.20
C VAL A 99 2.80 1.30 -5.89
N TYR A 100 2.46 1.40 -7.17
CA TYR A 100 2.58 2.65 -7.92
C TYR A 100 1.53 3.67 -7.48
N VAL A 101 1.97 4.79 -6.93
CA VAL A 101 1.12 5.89 -6.42
C VAL A 101 1.32 7.20 -7.19
N GLY A 102 2.24 7.21 -8.16
CA GLY A 102 2.61 8.38 -8.93
C GLY A 102 3.52 9.33 -8.15
N ASN A 103 3.89 10.44 -8.79
CA ASN A 103 4.80 11.42 -8.20
C ASN A 103 4.07 12.34 -7.22
N LEU A 104 4.28 12.11 -5.93
CA LEU A 104 3.78 12.88 -4.80
C LEU A 104 4.92 13.73 -4.19
N GLU A 105 4.63 15.01 -3.93
CA GLU A 105 5.50 15.94 -3.20
C GLU A 105 5.26 15.82 -1.68
N HIS A 106 3.98 15.81 -1.27
CA HIS A 106 3.53 15.61 0.10
C HIS A 106 2.32 14.67 0.11
N ALA A 107 2.33 13.64 0.96
CA ALA A 107 1.17 12.76 1.12
C ALA A 107 1.14 12.05 2.48
N ASP A 108 -0.07 11.84 3.00
CA ASP A 108 -0.30 10.99 4.15
C ASP A 108 -0.62 9.55 3.71
N ILE A 109 0.05 8.57 4.32
CA ILE A 109 -0.21 7.16 4.08
C ILE A 109 -0.84 6.51 5.31
N THR A 110 -1.86 5.69 5.10
CA THR A 110 -2.50 4.88 6.14
C THR A 110 -2.68 3.46 5.64
N ILE A 111 -2.12 2.49 6.36
CA ILE A 111 -2.22 1.07 6.08
C ILE A 111 -3.13 0.44 7.14
N THR A 112 -4.14 -0.31 6.73
CA THR A 112 -4.96 -1.14 7.64
C THR A 112 -4.82 -2.60 7.24
N THR A 113 -4.43 -3.46 8.17
CA THR A 113 -4.15 -4.88 7.91
C THR A 113 -5.35 -5.77 8.21
N ALA A 114 -5.37 -6.99 7.70
CA ALA A 114 -6.44 -7.98 7.95
C ALA A 114 -6.53 -8.39 9.43
N LEU A 115 -5.44 -8.25 10.18
CA LEU A 115 -5.42 -8.44 11.64
C LEU A 115 -5.99 -7.24 12.42
N GLY A 116 -6.35 -6.15 11.74
CA GLY A 116 -6.94 -4.96 12.33
C GLY A 116 -5.93 -3.95 12.89
N HIS A 117 -4.64 -4.09 12.57
CA HIS A 117 -3.64 -3.09 12.91
C HIS A 117 -3.66 -1.94 11.91
N THR A 118 -3.29 -0.76 12.38
CA THR A 118 -3.17 0.44 11.54
C THR A 118 -1.77 1.03 11.66
N TYR A 119 -1.19 1.39 10.52
CA TYR A 119 0.09 2.07 10.43
C TYR A 119 -0.05 3.35 9.62
N ILE A 120 0.53 4.44 10.12
CA ILE A 120 0.51 5.75 9.47
C ILE A 120 1.92 6.20 9.14
N GLY A 121 2.07 6.90 8.02
CA GLY A 121 3.33 7.50 7.59
C GLY A 121 3.07 8.76 6.78
N GLU A 122 4.13 9.46 6.45
CA GLU A 122 4.09 10.70 5.70
C GLU A 122 5.20 10.69 4.66
N ILE A 123 4.86 11.09 3.43
CA ILE A 123 5.80 11.33 2.34
C ILE A 123 6.12 12.82 2.33
N LEU A 124 7.40 13.16 2.46
CA LEU A 124 7.91 14.52 2.35
C LEU A 124 9.12 14.48 1.41
N VAL A 125 8.94 14.96 0.19
CA VAL A 125 10.03 15.09 -0.79
C VAL A 125 10.27 16.58 -1.04
N ASP A 126 11.49 17.03 -0.76
CA ASP A 126 11.94 18.41 -0.93
C ASP A 126 12.15 18.80 -2.40
#